data_AF-A0A0X8X1G2-F1
#
_entry.id   AF-A0A0X8X1G2-F1
#
_cell.length_a   1.000
_cell.length_b   1.000
_cell.length_c   1.000
_cell.angle_alpha   90.00
_cell.angle_beta   90.00
_cell.angle_gamma   90.00
#
_symmetry.space_group_name_H-M   'P 1'
#
loop_
_entity.id
_entity.type
_entity.pdbx_description
1 polymer ?
#
loop_
_entity_poly.entity_id
_entity_poly.type
_entity_poly.pdbx_seq_one_letter_code
_entity_poly.pdbx_strand_id
1 'polypeptide(L)'
;MPSNRHSPDHFYPKTFRKNITTGSIKANFSSRLAFRLVSSTDSRTILDVQGADLLQGQGHMLHSNGVEIMRLQGALLTGREVESVCDFIGLQRGYPSAMLLPAYGNHYTSAKEFDPDNLDPMFDEAASLIVLHQQGSTSLIRHKMKLGYNRSGHIIDQLERAGIVGPFEGSKARDVLFSDDYSLERHLEAIRKKGP
;
A
#
# COMPACT_ATOMS: atom_id res chain seq x y z
N MET A 1 -7.82 -16.76 33.03
CA MET A 1 -6.70 -16.00 32.43
C MET A 1 -6.53 -16.47 30.99
N PRO A 2 -7.00 -15.74 29.97
CA PRO A 2 -6.72 -16.14 28.59
C PRO A 2 -5.24 -15.84 28.30
N SER A 3 -4.49 -16.88 27.96
CA SER A 3 -3.09 -16.76 27.54
C SER A 3 -3.05 -16.02 26.22
N ASN A 4 -2.46 -14.83 26.23
CA ASN A 4 -2.25 -14.00 25.03
C ASN A 4 -1.11 -14.62 24.21
N ARG A 5 -1.38 -15.72 23.50
CA ARG A 5 -0.44 -16.26 22.51
C ARG A 5 -0.56 -15.39 21.28
N HIS A 6 0.31 -14.39 21.18
CA HIS A 6 0.58 -13.70 19.92
C HIS A 6 1.20 -14.74 18.97
N SER A 7 0.38 -15.30 18.08
CA SER A 7 0.89 -16.02 16.92
C SER A 7 1.60 -15.00 16.03
N PRO A 8 2.80 -15.29 15.50
CA PRO A 8 3.44 -14.40 14.54
C PRO A 8 2.54 -14.32 13.29
N ASP A 9 2.22 -13.12 12.84
CA ASP A 9 1.55 -12.92 11.56
C ASP A 9 2.48 -13.36 10.44
N HIS A 10 2.28 -14.58 9.94
CA HIS A 10 3.04 -15.12 8.83
C HIS A 10 2.46 -14.55 7.52
N PHE A 11 3.24 -13.70 6.87
CA PHE A 11 2.81 -13.06 5.63
C PHE A 11 3.14 -13.94 4.41
N TYR A 12 2.11 -14.23 3.61
CA TYR A 12 2.22 -15.03 2.38
C TYR A 12 1.75 -14.21 1.18
N PRO A 13 2.63 -13.44 0.51
CA PRO A 13 2.24 -12.65 -0.64
C PRO A 13 1.83 -13.56 -1.81
N LYS A 14 0.67 -13.28 -2.41
CA LYS A 14 0.19 -13.95 -3.63
C LYS A 14 0.21 -12.97 -4.79
N THR A 15 0.77 -13.37 -5.92
CA THR A 15 0.79 -12.56 -7.15
C THR A 15 0.59 -13.41 -8.38
N PHE A 16 -0.12 -12.85 -9.36
CA PHE A 16 -0.28 -13.41 -10.70
C PHE A 16 0.57 -12.68 -11.75
N ARG A 17 1.38 -11.69 -11.35
CA ARG A 17 2.15 -10.84 -12.28
C ARG A 17 3.65 -10.84 -11.97
N LYS A 18 4.45 -10.98 -13.03
CA LYS A 18 5.92 -11.11 -12.98
C LYS A 18 6.66 -9.89 -12.39
N ASN A 19 6.12 -8.68 -12.55
CA ASN A 19 6.79 -7.44 -12.15
C ASN A 19 6.68 -7.13 -10.64
N ILE A 20 6.01 -8.00 -9.87
CA ILE A 20 5.77 -7.77 -8.45
C ILE A 20 6.89 -8.40 -7.59
N THR A 21 7.62 -9.40 -8.10
CA THR A 21 8.68 -10.09 -7.34
C THR A 21 10.02 -9.35 -7.46
N THR A 22 10.16 -8.23 -6.75
CA THR A 22 11.43 -7.47 -6.68
C THR A 22 12.49 -8.20 -5.86
N GLY A 23 13.78 -7.83 -6.04
CA GLY A 23 14.89 -8.43 -5.28
C GLY A 23 14.76 -8.28 -3.76
N SER A 24 14.16 -7.19 -3.28
CA SER A 24 13.88 -6.98 -1.86
C SER A 24 12.85 -7.96 -1.31
N ILE A 25 11.83 -8.33 -2.09
CA ILE A 25 10.85 -9.33 -1.69
C ILE A 25 11.52 -10.70 -1.66
N LYS A 26 12.31 -11.06 -2.68
CA LYS A 26 13.04 -12.33 -2.68
C LYS A 26 13.94 -12.51 -1.45
N ALA A 27 14.63 -11.45 -1.03
CA ALA A 27 15.54 -11.49 0.11
C ALA A 27 14.84 -11.83 1.44
N ASN A 28 13.56 -11.48 1.60
CA ASN A 28 12.82 -11.66 2.84
C ASN A 28 11.90 -12.89 2.85
N PHE A 29 11.62 -13.49 1.70
CA PHE A 29 10.77 -14.67 1.58
C PHE A 29 11.54 -15.82 0.91
N SER A 30 12.16 -16.68 1.72
CA SER A 30 12.95 -17.84 1.27
C SER A 30 12.06 -18.98 0.74
N SER A 31 10.91 -19.20 1.38
CA SER A 31 9.91 -20.19 0.96
C SER A 31 9.04 -19.61 -0.15
N ARG A 32 9.01 -20.26 -1.32
CA ARG A 32 8.29 -19.81 -2.51
C ARG A 32 7.59 -20.97 -3.19
N LEU A 33 6.41 -20.72 -3.70
CA LEU A 33 5.59 -21.75 -4.34
C LEU A 33 5.05 -21.19 -5.66
N ALA A 34 5.22 -21.95 -6.74
CA ALA A 34 4.67 -21.59 -8.04
C ALA A 34 3.84 -22.74 -8.62
N PHE A 35 2.63 -22.42 -9.04
CA PHE A 35 1.84 -23.26 -9.94
C PHE A 35 2.34 -23.11 -11.38
N ARG A 36 1.64 -23.73 -12.34
CA ARG A 36 1.97 -23.60 -13.77
C ARG A 36 2.09 -22.13 -14.19
N LEU A 37 3.25 -21.76 -14.69
CA LEU A 37 3.54 -20.43 -15.23
C LEU A 37 3.53 -20.43 -16.75
N VAL A 38 3.56 -19.25 -17.35
CA VAL A 38 3.52 -19.08 -18.81
C VAL A 38 4.91 -19.28 -19.44
N SER A 39 5.98 -18.92 -18.74
CA SER A 39 7.33 -18.96 -19.29
C SER A 39 8.39 -19.37 -18.27
N SER A 40 9.50 -19.93 -18.77
CA SER A 40 10.68 -20.26 -17.97
C SER A 40 11.33 -19.02 -17.34
N THR A 41 11.19 -17.85 -17.97
CA THR A 41 11.60 -16.55 -17.41
C THR A 41 10.79 -16.21 -16.16
N ASP A 42 9.46 -16.42 -16.17
CA ASP A 42 8.62 -16.18 -14.99
C ASP A 42 8.93 -17.18 -13.87
N SER A 43 9.22 -18.44 -14.23
CA SER A 43 9.71 -19.45 -13.28
C SER A 43 10.97 -18.98 -12.57
N ARG A 44 11.97 -18.50 -13.31
CA ARG A 44 13.21 -17.98 -12.73
C ARG A 44 12.96 -16.71 -11.91
N THR A 45 12.02 -15.86 -12.31
CA THR A 45 11.64 -14.69 -11.52
C THR A 45 11.01 -15.07 -10.18
N ILE A 46 10.26 -16.15 -10.08
CA ILE A 46 9.57 -16.52 -8.82
C ILE A 46 10.41 -17.47 -7.96
N LEU A 47 11.01 -18.50 -8.55
CA LEU A 47 11.68 -19.60 -7.83
C LEU A 47 13.21 -19.58 -7.95
N ASP A 48 13.78 -18.64 -8.70
CA ASP A 48 15.20 -18.61 -9.10
C ASP A 48 15.64 -19.79 -9.98
N VAL A 49 14.72 -20.72 -10.28
CA VAL A 49 14.91 -21.87 -11.18
C VAL A 49 13.85 -21.93 -12.28
N GLN A 50 14.14 -22.69 -13.34
CA GLN A 50 13.18 -23.00 -14.40
C GLN A 50 12.35 -24.25 -14.04
N GLY A 51 11.22 -24.46 -14.73
CA GLY A 51 10.44 -25.70 -14.64
C GLY A 51 8.99 -25.52 -14.21
N ALA A 52 8.62 -24.36 -13.64
CA ALA A 52 7.21 -24.10 -13.31
C ALA A 52 6.33 -23.95 -14.58
N ASP A 53 6.92 -23.56 -15.71
CA ASP A 53 6.28 -23.51 -17.02
C ASP A 53 5.97 -24.90 -17.61
N LEU A 54 6.70 -25.93 -17.16
CA LEU A 54 6.53 -27.31 -17.59
C LEU A 54 5.51 -28.09 -16.74
N LEU A 55 4.90 -27.46 -15.74
CA LEU A 55 3.88 -28.09 -14.91
C LEU A 55 2.61 -28.35 -15.73
N GLN A 56 1.93 -29.47 -15.46
CA GLN A 56 0.74 -29.89 -16.20
C GLN A 56 -0.53 -29.08 -15.82
N GLY A 57 -0.47 -28.26 -14.77
CA GLY A 57 -1.63 -27.54 -14.23
C GLY A 57 -2.38 -28.34 -13.16
N GLN A 58 -3.67 -28.08 -12.96
CA GLN A 58 -4.57 -28.86 -12.08
C GLN A 58 -3.99 -29.15 -10.67
N GLY A 59 -3.38 -28.14 -10.05
CA GLY A 59 -2.80 -28.28 -8.71
C GLY A 59 -1.33 -28.72 -8.68
N HIS A 60 -0.70 -29.03 -9.82
CA HIS A 60 0.75 -29.26 -9.86
C HIS A 60 1.50 -27.96 -9.52
N MET A 61 2.49 -28.06 -8.64
CA MET A 61 3.27 -26.93 -8.17
C MET A 61 4.73 -27.32 -7.90
N LEU A 62 5.61 -26.32 -7.92
CA LEU A 62 6.96 -26.39 -7.39
C LEU A 62 7.03 -25.54 -6.12
N HIS A 63 7.59 -26.12 -5.07
CA HIS A 63 7.86 -25.45 -3.81
C HIS A 63 9.38 -25.39 -3.60
N SER A 64 9.91 -24.20 -3.43
CA SER A 64 11.29 -23.95 -3.03
C SER A 64 11.31 -23.52 -1.58
N ASN A 65 12.09 -24.19 -0.74
CA ASN A 65 12.33 -23.78 0.64
C ASN A 65 13.60 -22.92 0.79
N GLY A 66 14.18 -22.48 -0.34
CA GLY A 66 15.42 -21.71 -0.41
C GLY A 66 16.68 -22.55 -0.64
N VAL A 67 16.62 -23.87 -0.44
CA VAL A 67 17.76 -24.78 -0.64
C VAL A 67 17.43 -25.84 -1.69
N GLU A 68 16.26 -26.45 -1.56
CA GLU A 68 15.77 -27.50 -2.46
C GLU A 68 14.46 -27.07 -3.13
N ILE A 69 14.19 -27.67 -4.28
CA ILE A 69 12.92 -27.56 -4.98
C ILE A 69 12.23 -28.91 -4.97
N MET A 70 11.02 -28.92 -4.43
CA MET A 70 10.15 -30.07 -4.37
C MET A 70 8.98 -29.88 -5.34
N ARG A 71 8.63 -30.95 -6.05
CA ARG A 71 7.42 -30.99 -6.87
C ARG A 71 6.28 -31.56 -6.05
N LEU A 72 5.18 -30.83 -5.98
CA LEU A 72 4.00 -31.19 -5.20
C LEU A 72 2.74 -31.15 -6.08
N GLN A 73 1.69 -31.83 -5.61
CA GLN A 73 0.36 -31.76 -6.17
C GLN A 73 -0.62 -31.33 -5.08
N GLY A 74 -1.32 -30.23 -5.33
CA GLY A 74 -2.27 -29.64 -4.40
C GLY A 74 -3.53 -30.49 -4.32
N ALA A 75 -4.08 -30.60 -3.11
CA ALA A 75 -5.42 -31.13 -2.92
C ALA A 75 -6.44 -30.22 -3.61
N LEU A 76 -7.39 -30.84 -4.31
CA LEU A 76 -8.55 -30.12 -4.85
C LEU A 76 -9.57 -29.95 -3.73
N LEU A 77 -9.91 -28.70 -3.42
CA LEU A 77 -11.00 -28.36 -2.53
C LEU A 77 -12.14 -27.78 -3.36
N THR A 78 -13.33 -28.33 -3.19
CA THR A 78 -14.55 -27.82 -3.83
C THR A 78 -15.11 -26.64 -3.04
N GLY A 79 -15.93 -25.80 -3.71
CA GLY A 79 -16.60 -24.68 -3.04
C GLY A 79 -17.45 -25.12 -1.85
N ARG A 80 -18.12 -26.28 -1.97
CA ARG A 80 -18.95 -26.86 -0.89
C ARG A 80 -18.12 -27.24 0.34
N GLU A 81 -16.93 -27.78 0.16
CA GLU A 81 -16.04 -28.11 1.28
C GLU A 81 -15.55 -26.85 1.99
N VAL A 82 -15.23 -25.79 1.24
CA VAL A 82 -14.86 -24.49 1.80
C VAL A 82 -16.02 -23.89 2.60
N GLU A 83 -17.23 -23.89 2.04
CA GLU A 83 -18.45 -23.42 2.73
C GLU A 83 -18.70 -24.21 4.01
N SER A 84 -18.66 -25.55 3.94
CA SER A 84 -18.86 -26.40 5.11
C SER A 84 -17.86 -26.13 6.24
N VAL A 85 -16.59 -25.86 5.90
CA VAL A 85 -15.57 -25.50 6.89
C VAL A 85 -15.81 -24.09 7.45
N CYS A 86 -16.17 -23.13 6.60
CA CYS A 86 -16.53 -21.77 7.02
C CYS A 86 -17.73 -21.77 7.97
N ASP A 87 -18.78 -22.53 7.67
CA ASP A 87 -19.97 -22.68 8.52
C ASP A 87 -19.61 -23.33 9.85
N PHE A 88 -18.84 -24.41 9.81
CA PHE A 88 -18.37 -25.08 11.02
C PHE A 88 -17.56 -24.14 11.93
N ILE A 89 -16.70 -23.29 11.37
CA ILE A 89 -15.95 -22.28 12.11
C ILE A 89 -16.88 -21.17 12.62
N GLY A 90 -17.82 -20.71 11.80
CA GLY A 90 -18.76 -19.64 12.14
C GLY A 90 -19.72 -20.00 13.27
N LEU A 91 -20.04 -21.29 13.44
CA LEU A 91 -20.87 -21.80 14.54
C LEU A 91 -20.12 -21.90 15.88
N GLN A 92 -18.79 -21.80 15.87
CA GLN A 92 -18.01 -21.81 17.11
C GLN A 92 -18.17 -20.48 17.85
N ARG A 93 -17.89 -20.49 19.15
CA ARG A 93 -17.98 -19.29 19.99
C ARG A 93 -17.02 -18.21 19.47
N GLY A 94 -17.58 -17.20 18.81
CA GLY A 94 -16.84 -16.04 18.32
C GLY A 94 -16.26 -15.17 19.42
N TYR A 95 -15.31 -14.32 19.05
CA TYR A 95 -14.82 -13.26 19.92
C TYR A 95 -15.91 -12.19 20.15
N PRO A 96 -15.92 -11.52 21.32
CA PRO A 96 -16.93 -10.51 21.65
C PRO A 96 -16.89 -9.29 20.73
N SER A 97 -15.77 -9.06 20.04
CA SER A 97 -15.60 -8.00 19.05
C SER A 97 -14.75 -8.50 17.88
N ALA A 98 -14.95 -7.89 16.71
CA ALA A 98 -14.08 -8.10 15.58
C ALA A 98 -12.69 -7.54 15.88
N MET A 99 -11.64 -8.29 15.53
CA MET A 99 -10.29 -7.73 15.47
C MET A 99 -10.23 -6.79 14.27
N LEU A 100 -10.37 -5.50 14.54
CA LEU A 100 -10.25 -4.48 13.52
C LEU A 100 -8.80 -4.50 12.99
N LEU A 101 -8.66 -4.70 11.69
CA LEU A 101 -7.38 -4.45 11.03
C LEU A 101 -7.01 -2.98 11.26
N PRO A 102 -5.73 -2.67 11.48
CA PRO A 102 -5.28 -1.29 11.44
C PRO A 102 -5.75 -0.68 10.13
N ALA A 103 -6.53 0.40 10.19
CA ALA A 103 -7.00 1.06 8.98
C ALA A 103 -5.78 1.54 8.17
N TYR A 104 -5.51 0.84 7.07
CA TYR A 104 -4.57 1.28 6.03
C TYR A 104 -5.21 2.50 5.35
N GLY A 105 -4.96 3.67 5.94
CA GLY A 105 -5.57 4.92 5.51
C GLY A 105 -5.78 5.96 6.62
N ASN A 106 -5.63 5.62 7.90
CA ASN A 106 -5.94 6.57 8.99
C ASN A 106 -4.78 6.86 9.96
N HIS A 107 -3.55 6.43 9.67
CA HIS A 107 -2.38 6.92 10.43
C HIS A 107 -2.04 8.39 10.14
N TYR A 108 -2.74 9.02 9.19
CA TYR A 108 -2.73 10.48 8.96
C TYR A 108 -4.02 11.18 9.39
N THR A 109 -5.01 10.44 9.89
CA THR A 109 -6.27 10.95 10.48
C THR A 109 -6.38 10.58 11.96
N SER A 110 -5.26 10.48 12.68
CA SER A 110 -5.26 11.35 13.86
C SER A 110 -5.41 12.74 13.26
N ALA A 111 -6.49 13.44 13.59
CA ALA A 111 -6.55 14.88 13.45
C ALA A 111 -5.38 15.45 14.28
N LYS A 112 -4.15 15.33 13.76
CA LYS A 112 -3.10 16.27 14.08
C LYS A 112 -3.67 17.55 13.51
N GLU A 113 -4.14 18.39 14.41
CA GLU A 113 -4.42 19.79 14.12
C GLU A 113 -3.30 20.27 13.20
N PHE A 114 -3.69 20.98 12.13
CA PHE A 114 -2.73 21.63 11.28
C PHE A 114 -1.79 22.45 12.18
N ASP A 115 -0.51 22.06 12.21
CA ASP A 115 0.51 22.70 13.04
C ASP A 115 1.29 23.67 12.17
N PRO A 116 1.00 24.99 12.23
CA PRO A 116 1.69 26.00 11.43
C PRO A 116 3.19 26.08 11.74
N ASP A 117 3.65 25.58 12.89
CA ASP A 117 5.06 25.65 13.30
C ASP A 117 5.89 24.49 12.75
N ASN A 118 5.24 23.47 12.17
CA ASN A 118 5.90 22.26 11.66
C ASN A 118 5.59 22.01 10.18
N LEU A 119 5.81 23.03 9.35
CA LEU A 119 5.66 22.97 7.90
C LEU A 119 6.97 22.53 7.22
N ASP A 120 6.86 21.80 6.10
CA ASP A 120 8.03 21.51 5.28
C ASP A 120 8.63 22.83 4.76
N PRO A 121 9.98 22.97 4.69
CA PRO A 121 10.61 24.19 4.17
C PRO A 121 10.16 24.61 2.76
N MET A 122 9.68 23.67 1.96
CA MET A 122 9.20 23.92 0.59
C MET A 122 7.66 24.02 0.50
N PHE A 123 6.96 24.13 1.62
CA PHE A 123 5.51 24.17 1.68
C PHE A 123 4.91 25.34 0.87
N ASP A 124 5.39 26.56 1.09
CA ASP A 124 4.89 27.75 0.38
C ASP A 124 5.12 27.65 -1.13
N GLU A 125 6.33 27.24 -1.53
CA GLU A 125 6.70 27.09 -2.93
C GLU A 125 5.84 26.00 -3.61
N ALA A 126 5.54 24.91 -2.90
CA ALA A 126 4.65 23.86 -3.39
C ALA A 126 3.20 24.33 -3.49
N ALA A 127 2.73 25.17 -2.57
CA ALA A 127 1.39 25.76 -2.61
C ALA A 127 1.22 26.64 -3.84
N SER A 128 2.14 27.58 -4.08
CA SER A 128 2.13 28.45 -5.26
C SER A 128 2.24 27.65 -6.55
N LEU A 129 3.07 26.59 -6.57
CA LEU A 129 3.19 25.71 -7.73
C LEU A 129 1.86 25.00 -8.06
N ILE A 130 1.15 24.50 -7.04
CA ILE A 130 -0.12 23.79 -7.23
C ILE A 130 -1.22 24.74 -7.70
N VAL A 131 -1.30 25.95 -7.14
CA VAL A 131 -2.25 26.97 -7.57
C VAL A 131 -1.94 27.45 -8.99
N LEU A 132 -0.67 27.65 -9.34
CA LEU A 132 -0.26 28.04 -10.68
C LEU A 132 -0.66 26.99 -11.74
N HIS A 133 -0.50 25.71 -11.42
CA HIS A 133 -0.78 24.62 -12.36
C HIS A 133 -2.21 24.06 -12.25
N GLN A 134 -2.98 24.49 -11.25
CA GLN A 134 -4.34 23.99 -10.95
C GLN A 134 -4.40 22.45 -10.87
N GLN A 135 -3.36 21.83 -10.29
CA GLN A 135 -3.23 20.37 -10.20
C GLN A 135 -2.62 19.94 -8.86
N GLY A 136 -3.44 19.47 -7.92
CA GLY A 136 -3.03 18.99 -6.60
C GLY A 136 -2.48 17.55 -6.61
N SER A 137 -1.41 17.27 -7.36
CA SER A 137 -0.81 15.93 -7.44
C SER A 137 0.60 15.84 -6.82
N THR A 138 0.89 14.74 -6.13
CA THR A 138 2.22 14.45 -5.57
C THR A 138 3.30 14.39 -6.65
N SER A 139 2.95 13.89 -7.83
CA SER A 139 3.86 13.78 -8.98
C SER A 139 4.29 15.15 -9.48
N LEU A 140 3.39 16.15 -9.50
CA LEU A 140 3.73 17.51 -9.91
C LEU A 140 4.83 18.12 -9.01
N ILE A 141 4.61 18.08 -7.71
CA ILE A 141 5.58 18.55 -6.69
C ILE A 141 6.90 17.82 -6.87
N ARG A 142 6.88 16.49 -6.97
CA ARG A 142 8.07 15.65 -7.10
C ARG A 142 8.93 16.05 -8.30
N HIS A 143 8.32 16.20 -9.48
CA HIS A 143 9.05 16.47 -10.71
C HIS A 143 9.55 17.91 -10.81
N LYS A 144 8.73 18.89 -10.41
CA LYS A 144 9.07 20.31 -10.50
C LYS A 144 10.08 20.74 -9.44
N MET A 145 9.93 20.23 -8.23
CA MET A 145 10.75 20.61 -7.07
C MET A 145 11.89 19.61 -6.80
N LYS A 146 12.02 18.57 -7.65
CA LYS A 146 13.05 17.52 -7.56
C LYS A 146 13.09 16.82 -6.19
N LEU A 147 11.91 16.62 -5.59
CA LEU A 147 11.77 16.01 -4.28
C LEU A 147 11.59 14.49 -4.36
N GLY A 148 11.90 13.79 -3.25
CA GLY A 148 11.58 12.36 -3.11
C GLY A 148 10.07 12.11 -3.01
N TYR A 149 9.63 10.89 -3.35
CA TYR A 149 8.19 10.54 -3.34
C TYR A 149 7.55 10.73 -1.96
N ASN A 150 8.19 10.23 -0.90
CA ASN A 150 7.66 10.34 0.48
C ASN A 150 7.52 11.80 0.93
N ARG A 151 8.51 12.65 0.62
CA ARG A 151 8.48 14.07 0.97
C ARG A 151 7.42 14.82 0.17
N SER A 152 7.29 14.53 -1.12
CA SER A 152 6.25 15.13 -1.98
C SER A 152 4.83 14.73 -1.52
N GLY A 153 4.67 13.48 -1.05
CA GLY A 153 3.45 13.02 -0.38
C GLY A 153 3.17 13.78 0.91
N HIS A 154 4.19 13.95 1.76
CA HIS A 154 4.01 14.70 3.00
C HIS A 154 3.58 16.15 2.76
N ILE A 155 4.16 16.82 1.76
CA ILE A 155 3.80 18.19 1.39
C ILE A 155 2.35 18.26 0.89
N ILE A 156 1.88 17.32 0.05
CA ILE A 156 0.47 17.35 -0.42
C ILE A 156 -0.51 17.16 0.74
N ASP A 157 -0.16 16.33 1.73
CA ASP A 157 -1.00 16.09 2.90
C ASP A 157 -1.02 17.33 3.83
N GLN A 158 0.10 18.07 3.93
CA GLN A 158 0.11 19.37 4.63
C GLN A 158 -0.76 20.41 3.91
N LEU A 159 -0.74 20.45 2.57
CA LEU A 159 -1.56 21.37 1.78
C LEU A 159 -3.05 21.06 1.91
N GLU A 160 -3.44 19.78 2.04
CA GLU A 160 -4.82 19.38 2.33
C GLU A 160 -5.26 19.87 3.70
N ARG A 161 -4.42 19.65 4.72
CA ARG A 161 -4.72 20.12 6.09
C ARG A 161 -4.79 21.64 6.19
N ALA A 162 -4.00 22.35 5.39
CA ALA A 162 -4.07 23.80 5.25
C ALA A 162 -5.32 24.28 4.48
N GLY A 163 -6.10 23.38 3.88
CA GLY A 163 -7.25 23.72 3.06
C GLY A 163 -6.89 24.34 1.71
N ILE A 164 -5.70 24.06 1.19
CA ILE A 164 -5.23 24.53 -0.14
C ILE A 164 -5.63 23.54 -1.23
N VAL A 165 -5.65 22.25 -0.91
CA VAL A 165 -6.16 21.19 -1.79
C VAL A 165 -7.29 20.42 -1.12
N GLY A 166 -8.20 19.88 -1.94
CA GLY A 166 -9.32 19.06 -1.49
C GLY A 166 -8.89 17.68 -1.00
N PRO A 167 -9.86 16.87 -0.53
CA PRO A 167 -9.59 15.55 0.02
C PRO A 167 -9.03 14.59 -1.03
N PHE A 168 -8.40 13.52 -0.55
CA PHE A 168 -7.87 12.48 -1.43
C PHE A 168 -9.00 11.72 -2.18
N GLU A 169 -9.02 11.85 -3.51
CA GLU A 169 -9.96 11.14 -4.40
C GLU A 169 -9.31 9.95 -5.14
N GLY A 170 -8.63 9.07 -4.40
CA GLY A 170 -8.09 7.83 -4.98
C GLY A 170 -6.96 8.06 -5.98
N SER A 171 -7.17 7.73 -7.27
CA SER A 171 -6.13 7.82 -8.30
C SER A 171 -6.07 9.17 -9.03
N LYS A 172 -7.00 10.09 -8.76
CA LYS A 172 -7.05 11.42 -9.40
C LYS A 172 -6.21 12.44 -8.64
N ALA A 173 -5.82 13.50 -9.34
CA ALA A 173 -5.24 14.68 -8.70
C ALA A 173 -6.28 15.32 -7.78
N ARG A 174 -5.85 15.88 -6.65
CA ARG A 174 -6.74 16.57 -5.72
C ARG A 174 -7.17 17.91 -6.32
N ASP A 175 -8.41 18.30 -6.02
CA ASP A 175 -8.93 19.60 -6.43
C ASP A 175 -8.14 20.73 -5.75
N VAL A 176 -7.87 21.80 -6.48
CA VAL A 176 -7.20 22.98 -5.94
C VAL A 176 -8.27 23.98 -5.53
N LEU A 177 -8.22 24.42 -4.27
CA LEU A 177 -9.28 25.24 -3.67
C LEU A 177 -9.09 26.75 -3.92
N PHE A 178 -7.93 27.13 -4.47
CA PHE A 178 -7.57 28.51 -4.78
C PHE A 178 -7.29 28.68 -6.27
N SER A 179 -7.87 29.73 -6.86
CA SER A 179 -7.76 30.06 -8.28
C SER A 179 -6.57 30.95 -8.62
N ASP A 180 -6.10 31.74 -7.65
CA ASP A 180 -5.12 32.81 -7.87
C ASP A 180 -4.14 32.92 -6.70
N ASP A 181 -2.91 33.32 -7.02
CA ASP A 181 -1.80 33.40 -6.06
C ASP A 181 -2.06 34.45 -4.97
N TYR A 182 -2.79 35.51 -5.30
CA TYR A 182 -3.17 36.56 -4.33
C TYR A 182 -4.09 36.02 -3.22
N SER A 183 -5.10 35.22 -3.57
CA SER A 183 -5.99 34.56 -2.60
C SER A 183 -5.24 33.54 -1.74
N LEU A 184 -4.26 32.87 -2.32
CA LEU A 184 -3.37 31.94 -1.60
C LEU A 184 -2.49 32.68 -0.59
N GLU A 185 -1.81 33.75 -0.99
CA GLU A 185 -0.94 34.54 -0.09
C GLU A 185 -1.71 35.05 1.14
N ARG A 186 -2.91 35.60 0.92
CA ARG A 186 -3.79 36.04 2.02
C ARG A 186 -4.16 34.91 2.97
N HIS A 187 -4.36 33.70 2.44
CA HIS A 187 -4.68 32.52 3.24
C HIS A 187 -3.46 32.03 4.04
N LEU A 188 -2.28 32.01 3.42
CA LEU A 188 -1.02 31.67 4.10
C LEU A 188 -0.70 32.66 5.23
N GLU A 189 -0.92 33.95 5.02
CA GLU A 189 -0.80 34.97 6.08
C GLU A 189 -1.80 34.74 7.23
N ALA A 190 -3.05 34.41 6.89
CA ALA A 190 -4.09 34.13 7.89
C ALA A 190 -3.75 32.89 8.73
N ILE A 191 -3.22 31.84 8.09
CA ILE A 191 -2.76 30.62 8.76
C ILE A 191 -1.65 30.94 9.76
N ARG A 192 -0.65 31.73 9.35
CA ARG A 192 0.50 32.11 10.20
C ARG A 192 0.12 32.98 11.38
N LYS A 193 -0.87 33.88 11.21
CA LYS A 193 -1.41 34.71 12.30
C LYS A 193 -2.26 33.92 13.31
N LYS A 194 -2.66 32.69 12.97
CA LYS A 194 -3.51 31.82 13.78
C LYS A 194 -2.74 30.70 14.49
N GLY A 195 -1.41 30.65 14.33
CA GLY A 195 -0.54 29.90 15.24
C GLY A 195 -0.64 30.46 16.66
N PRO A 196 -0.38 29.65 17.70
CA PRO A 196 -0.67 29.99 19.10
C PRO A 196 -0.08 31.32 19.58
#